data_AF-A0A5C2CXX5-F1
#
_entry.id   AF-A0A5C2CXX5-F1
#
_cell.length_a   1.000
_cell.length_b   1.000
_cell.length_c   1.000
_cell.angle_alpha   90.00
_cell.angle_beta   90.00
_cell.angle_gamma   90.00
#
_symmetry.space_group_name_H-M   'P 1'
#
loop_
_entity.id
_entity.type
_entity.pdbx_description
1 polymer ?
#
loop_
_entity_poly.entity_id
_entity_poly.type
_entity_poly.pdbx_seq_one_letter_code
_entity_poly.pdbx_strand_id
1 'polypeptide(L)'
;MTVWLRNTLPSGGHARRRRASRGGALLSVTCLFALAVAARAEDSGGALASRALREKDVKRAEKVLEKLRRLDEAAARDDSRGLREAAEGLYPGLFITVSDMRESDLKTDLDTAVFLYEEAARTWPTNGGPAADCGRERRDIYVTLCLGLRGGTRRQLLAAKARLHGHWAEAVVRSFRGGGGVETQRALSAMRAARADDLLLAARVVETLKTLGELVDNLVTTDAADGGRSVSRAAFDKLHGRFAEALAESGALLAAMPRCPAFYSLARAWRGYGEGLFWYQKVHYSKRLVVAAGGFDRDPLKDLRLDANQVSHTVVANWQAATKSTRAAERSLLLAAR
;
A
#
# COMPACT_ATOMS: atom_id res chain seq x y z
N MET A 1 51.36 -47.32 10.26
CA MET A 1 50.93 -47.44 11.68
C MET A 1 49.48 -46.97 11.76
N THR A 2 48.49 -47.86 11.77
CA THR A 2 47.85 -48.53 12.94
C THR A 2 46.83 -47.68 13.71
N VAL A 3 45.60 -48.23 13.81
CA VAL A 3 44.62 -48.20 14.94
C VAL A 3 43.76 -46.92 15.09
N TRP A 4 42.43 -46.91 14.87
CA TRP A 4 41.24 -47.47 15.59
C TRP A 4 40.78 -46.75 16.89
N LEU A 5 39.44 -46.69 17.05
CA LEU A 5 38.54 -46.42 18.22
C LEU A 5 37.93 -45.00 18.31
N ARG A 6 36.61 -44.82 18.09
CA ARG A 6 35.38 -45.17 18.85
C ARG A 6 34.96 -44.14 19.93
N ASN A 7 33.77 -43.57 19.70
CA ASN A 7 32.67 -43.22 20.61
C ASN A 7 32.94 -42.51 21.95
N THR A 8 32.26 -41.38 22.16
CA THR A 8 31.27 -41.20 23.25
C THR A 8 30.29 -40.06 22.93
N LEU A 9 28.99 -40.36 23.07
CA LEU A 9 27.89 -39.39 23.23
C LEU A 9 27.97 -38.72 24.61
N PRO A 10 27.30 -37.57 24.79
CA PRO A 10 26.18 -37.63 25.74
C PRO A 10 24.89 -37.00 25.21
N SER A 11 23.80 -37.70 25.51
CA SER A 11 22.43 -37.19 25.47
C SER A 11 22.23 -36.04 26.47
N GLY A 12 21.64 -34.94 26.01
CA GLY A 12 21.20 -33.84 26.87
C GLY A 12 19.81 -33.36 26.47
N GLY A 13 18.82 -33.76 27.27
CA GLY A 13 17.37 -33.54 27.15
C GLY A 13 16.88 -32.23 26.52
N HIS A 14 16.03 -32.39 25.51
CA HIS A 14 15.07 -31.39 25.09
C HIS A 14 13.97 -31.22 26.16
N ALA A 15 14.00 -30.10 26.89
CA ALA A 15 12.83 -29.60 27.62
C ALA A 15 12.22 -28.43 26.84
N ARG A 16 11.14 -28.75 26.12
CA ARG A 16 10.21 -27.80 25.51
C ARG A 16 9.70 -26.80 26.57
N ARG A 17 9.92 -25.51 26.34
CA ARG A 17 9.00 -24.45 26.78
C ARG A 17 8.66 -23.54 25.59
N ARG A 18 7.73 -24.00 24.75
CA ARG A 18 6.93 -23.09 23.92
C ARG A 18 5.86 -22.49 24.83
N ARG A 19 6.11 -21.31 25.38
CA ARG A 19 5.04 -20.49 25.94
C ARG A 19 4.26 -19.91 24.76
N ALA A 20 2.98 -20.23 24.71
CA ALA A 20 2.00 -19.65 23.82
C ALA A 20 1.91 -18.14 24.08
N SER A 21 2.29 -17.33 23.09
CA SER A 21 1.89 -15.92 23.00
C SER A 21 0.82 -15.79 21.90
N ARG A 22 -0.37 -16.34 22.16
CA ARG A 22 -1.55 -16.19 21.27
C ARG A 22 -2.47 -15.03 21.70
N GLY A 23 -2.01 -14.11 22.55
CA GLY A 23 -2.82 -13.00 23.08
C GLY A 23 -2.47 -11.59 22.58
N GLY A 24 -1.50 -11.42 21.66
CA GLY A 24 -0.93 -10.10 21.36
C GLY A 24 -1.60 -9.29 20.24
N ALA A 25 -2.33 -9.93 19.32
CA ALA A 25 -2.84 -9.25 18.12
C ALA A 25 -4.17 -8.50 18.36
N LEU A 26 -5.04 -9.03 19.23
CA LEU A 26 -6.35 -8.42 19.50
C LEU A 26 -6.24 -7.09 20.27
N LEU A 27 -5.28 -6.94 21.18
CA LEU A 27 -5.13 -5.71 21.98
C LEU A 27 -4.66 -4.49 21.16
N SER A 28 -3.91 -4.70 20.07
CA SER A 28 -3.43 -3.60 19.20
C SER A 28 -4.57 -2.95 18.41
N VAL A 29 -5.46 -3.78 17.85
CA VAL A 29 -6.58 -3.33 17.01
C VAL A 29 -7.65 -2.65 17.86
N THR A 30 -8.00 -3.21 19.04
CA THR A 30 -8.98 -2.57 19.94
C THR A 30 -8.48 -1.22 20.46
N CYS A 31 -7.17 -1.05 20.70
CA CYS A 31 -6.60 0.24 21.05
C CYS A 31 -6.65 1.24 19.90
N LEU A 32 -6.37 0.83 18.65
CA LEU A 32 -6.48 1.70 17.48
C LEU A 32 -7.95 2.07 17.17
N PHE A 33 -8.89 1.15 17.36
CA PHE A 33 -10.32 1.44 17.24
C PHE A 33 -10.80 2.37 18.37
N ALA A 34 -10.39 2.14 19.61
CA ALA A 34 -10.73 3.01 20.74
C ALA A 34 -10.14 4.43 20.57
N LEU A 35 -8.91 4.55 20.06
CA LEU A 35 -8.28 5.83 19.74
C LEU A 35 -8.93 6.51 18.54
N ALA A 36 -9.32 5.78 17.49
CA ALA A 36 -10.03 6.35 16.34
C ALA A 36 -11.46 6.81 16.70
N VAL A 37 -12.13 6.11 17.62
CA VAL A 37 -13.45 6.50 18.16
C VAL A 37 -13.31 7.69 19.12
N ALA A 38 -12.28 7.73 19.97
CA ALA A 38 -12.00 8.88 20.82
C ALA A 38 -11.60 10.13 20.01
N ALA A 39 -10.81 9.98 18.95
CA ALA A 39 -10.45 11.05 18.01
C ALA A 39 -11.65 11.60 17.22
N ARG A 40 -12.77 10.85 17.14
CA ARG A 40 -14.04 11.34 16.61
C ARG A 40 -14.86 12.13 17.64
N ALA A 41 -14.59 11.96 18.93
CA ALA A 41 -15.31 12.60 20.03
C ALA A 41 -14.60 13.86 20.56
N GLU A 42 -13.29 13.98 20.38
CA GLU A 42 -12.52 15.16 20.77
C GLU A 42 -12.33 16.12 19.58
N ASP A 43 -13.13 17.19 19.56
CA ASP A 43 -12.96 18.37 18.68
C ASP A 43 -11.74 19.24 19.08
N SER A 44 -10.77 18.64 19.78
CA SER A 44 -9.67 19.32 20.47
C SER A 44 -8.37 18.53 20.34
N GLY A 45 -7.95 18.29 19.09
CA GLY A 45 -6.70 17.60 18.75
C GLY A 45 -5.85 18.30 17.69
N GLY A 46 -5.84 19.64 17.69
CA GLY A 46 -5.10 20.49 16.74
C GLY A 46 -3.56 20.41 16.81
N ALA A 47 -2.97 19.44 17.51
CA ALA A 47 -1.56 19.47 17.91
C ALA A 47 -0.58 18.75 16.96
N LEU A 48 -1.03 17.90 16.03
CA LEU A 48 -0.15 17.25 15.04
C LEU A 48 -0.40 17.67 13.59
N ALA A 49 -1.59 18.16 13.26
CA ALA A 49 -1.99 18.53 11.88
C ALA A 49 -1.42 19.89 11.39
N SER A 50 -0.77 20.64 12.28
CA SER A 50 -0.31 22.01 12.03
C SER A 50 1.17 22.17 12.39
N ARG A 51 2.02 21.22 11.97
CA ARG A 51 3.46 21.49 11.87
C ARG A 51 3.62 22.71 10.96
N ALA A 52 3.77 23.89 11.57
CA ALA A 52 3.44 25.20 10.99
C ALA A 52 3.59 25.24 9.47
N LEU A 53 2.45 25.29 8.76
CA LEU A 53 2.42 25.54 7.32
C LEU A 53 3.27 26.78 7.04
N ARG A 54 4.13 26.70 6.03
CA ARG A 54 4.98 27.83 5.65
C ARG A 54 4.36 28.54 4.47
N GLU A 55 4.54 29.85 4.43
CA GLU A 55 4.14 30.69 3.28
C GLU A 55 4.66 30.14 1.94
N LYS A 56 5.88 29.58 1.93
CA LYS A 56 6.45 28.93 0.74
C LYS A 56 5.63 27.73 0.27
N ASP A 57 5.19 26.88 1.19
CA ASP A 57 4.41 25.68 0.86
C ASP A 57 3.00 26.08 0.39
N VAL A 58 2.41 27.12 0.99
CA VAL A 58 1.10 27.66 0.59
C VAL A 58 1.14 28.28 -0.81
N LYS A 59 2.15 29.13 -1.11
CA LYS A 59 2.34 29.69 -2.46
C LYS A 59 2.54 28.60 -3.51
N ARG A 60 3.19 27.50 -3.15
CA ARG A 60 3.37 26.35 -4.04
C ARG A 60 2.05 25.59 -4.23
N ALA A 61 1.29 25.38 -3.16
CA ALA A 61 -0.03 24.77 -3.21
C ALA A 61 -1.00 25.56 -4.10
N GLU A 62 -1.04 26.89 -3.98
CA GLU A 62 -1.86 27.77 -4.84
C GLU A 62 -1.55 27.55 -6.33
N LYS A 63 -0.27 27.44 -6.70
CA LYS A 63 0.14 27.14 -8.09
C LYS A 63 -0.28 25.74 -8.54
N VAL A 64 -0.24 24.75 -7.66
CA VAL A 64 -0.68 23.38 -7.95
C VAL A 64 -2.21 23.35 -8.13
N LEU A 65 -2.96 24.00 -7.24
CA LEU A 65 -4.42 24.11 -7.29
C LEU A 65 -4.90 24.75 -8.60
N GLU A 66 -4.24 25.81 -9.06
CA GLU A 66 -4.55 26.43 -10.37
C GLU A 66 -4.37 25.44 -11.53
N LYS A 67 -3.32 24.62 -11.52
CA LYS A 67 -3.12 23.56 -12.53
C LYS A 67 -4.14 22.43 -12.41
N LEU A 68 -4.50 22.05 -11.18
CA LEU A 68 -5.56 21.06 -10.93
C LEU A 68 -6.92 21.55 -11.43
N ARG A 69 -7.22 22.85 -11.33
CA ARG A 69 -8.44 23.46 -11.87
C ARG A 69 -8.54 23.30 -13.40
N ARG A 70 -7.42 23.41 -14.12
CA ARG A 70 -7.38 23.17 -15.57
C ARG A 70 -7.65 21.72 -15.95
N LEU A 71 -7.09 20.78 -15.18
CA LEU A 71 -7.38 19.35 -15.34
C LEU A 71 -8.86 19.04 -15.04
N ASP A 72 -9.41 19.72 -14.04
CA ASP A 72 -10.80 19.58 -13.64
C ASP A 72 -11.77 20.09 -14.72
N GLU A 73 -11.47 21.26 -15.29
CA GLU A 73 -12.20 21.83 -16.43
C GLU A 73 -12.13 20.91 -17.66
N ALA A 74 -10.98 20.29 -17.94
CA ALA A 74 -10.84 19.32 -19.02
C ALA A 74 -11.63 18.03 -18.75
N ALA A 75 -11.60 17.52 -17.52
CA ALA A 75 -12.37 16.34 -17.11
C ALA A 75 -13.88 16.58 -17.18
N ALA A 76 -14.35 17.79 -16.86
CA ALA A 76 -15.76 18.16 -16.87
C ALA A 76 -16.39 18.16 -18.27
N ARG A 77 -15.60 18.31 -19.33
CA ARG A 77 -16.08 18.25 -20.73
C ARG A 77 -16.37 16.82 -21.21
N ASP A 78 -16.11 15.82 -20.35
CA ASP A 78 -16.14 14.39 -20.67
C ASP A 78 -15.28 14.00 -21.89
N ASP A 79 -14.35 14.87 -22.30
CA ASP A 79 -13.42 14.65 -23.40
C ASP A 79 -12.15 13.97 -22.89
N SER A 80 -12.02 12.68 -23.17
CA SER A 80 -10.86 11.88 -22.77
C SER A 80 -9.56 12.35 -23.42
N ARG A 81 -9.65 12.86 -24.65
CA ARG A 81 -8.48 13.36 -25.37
C ARG A 81 -8.04 14.69 -24.78
N GLY A 82 -8.98 15.60 -24.54
CA GLY A 82 -8.72 16.88 -23.89
C GLY A 82 -8.10 16.74 -22.50
N LEU A 83 -8.61 15.81 -21.66
CA LEU A 83 -8.01 15.54 -20.35
C LEU A 83 -6.57 15.00 -20.46
N ARG A 84 -6.34 14.10 -21.43
CA ARG A 84 -5.01 13.53 -21.66
C ARG A 84 -4.01 14.58 -22.15
N GLU A 85 -4.37 15.39 -23.14
CA GLU A 85 -3.54 16.48 -23.66
C GLU A 85 -3.22 17.51 -22.55
N ALA A 86 -4.21 17.86 -21.73
CA ALA A 86 -4.00 18.72 -20.56
C ALA A 86 -3.04 18.10 -19.53
N ALA A 87 -3.15 16.80 -19.29
CA ALA A 87 -2.24 16.08 -18.40
C ALA A 87 -0.81 16.01 -18.96
N GLU A 88 -0.63 15.68 -20.24
CA GLU A 88 0.68 15.59 -20.89
C GLU A 88 1.48 16.91 -20.77
N GLY A 89 0.81 18.07 -20.80
CA GLY A 89 1.45 19.38 -20.59
C GLY A 89 1.82 19.70 -19.13
N LEU A 90 1.31 18.97 -18.14
CA LEU A 90 1.50 19.25 -16.71
C LEU A 90 2.37 18.20 -16.00
N TYR A 91 2.39 16.97 -16.47
CA TYR A 91 3.21 15.88 -15.92
C TYR A 91 4.55 15.74 -16.65
N PRO A 92 5.64 15.36 -15.95
CA PRO A 92 5.73 15.03 -14.52
C PRO A 92 5.91 16.25 -13.60
N GLY A 93 5.95 17.47 -14.15
CA GLY A 93 6.27 18.69 -13.39
C GLY A 93 5.34 18.96 -12.21
N LEU A 94 4.05 18.60 -12.30
CA LEU A 94 3.08 18.70 -11.21
C LEU A 94 3.45 17.79 -10.03
N PHE A 95 3.82 16.54 -10.31
CA PHE A 95 4.26 15.58 -9.30
C PHE A 95 5.54 16.05 -8.60
N ILE A 96 6.54 16.50 -9.37
CA ILE A 96 7.81 17.04 -8.82
C ILE A 96 7.53 18.23 -7.89
N THR A 97 6.62 19.12 -8.29
CA THR A 97 6.27 20.29 -7.48
C THR A 97 5.70 19.87 -6.12
N VAL A 98 4.81 18.87 -6.08
CA VAL A 98 4.20 18.40 -4.84
C VAL A 98 5.16 17.55 -4.01
N SER A 99 6.03 16.74 -4.63
CA SER A 99 7.02 15.92 -3.92
C SER A 99 8.01 16.76 -3.11
N ASP A 100 8.33 17.97 -3.59
CA ASP A 100 9.22 18.90 -2.90
C ASP A 100 8.56 19.62 -1.71
N MET A 101 7.26 19.42 -1.46
CA MET A 101 6.57 20.00 -0.32
C MET A 101 6.88 19.22 0.96
N ARG A 102 6.79 19.90 2.10
CA ARG A 102 6.90 19.24 3.39
C ARG A 102 5.70 18.32 3.64
N GLU A 103 5.96 17.17 4.26
CA GLU A 103 4.92 16.27 4.74
C GLU A 103 3.91 17.00 5.64
N SER A 104 2.65 16.98 5.21
CA SER A 104 1.49 17.65 5.80
C SER A 104 0.20 17.09 5.19
N ASP A 105 -0.96 17.41 5.78
CA ASP A 105 -2.26 17.11 5.15
C ASP A 105 -2.40 17.79 3.79
N LEU A 106 -1.96 19.05 3.69
CA LEU A 106 -1.93 19.79 2.43
C LEU A 106 -1.16 19.04 1.34
N LYS A 107 0.05 18.56 1.65
CA LYS A 107 0.81 17.74 0.71
C LYS A 107 0.07 16.44 0.37
N THR A 108 -0.47 15.75 1.37
CA THR A 108 -1.19 14.49 1.17
C THR A 108 -2.36 14.67 0.19
N ASP A 109 -3.15 15.72 0.36
CA ASP A 109 -4.29 15.99 -0.51
C ASP A 109 -3.87 16.39 -1.92
N LEU A 110 -2.86 17.25 -2.07
CA LEU A 110 -2.33 17.60 -3.38
C LEU A 110 -1.73 16.39 -4.09
N ASP A 111 -0.93 15.56 -3.39
CA ASP A 111 -0.29 14.38 -3.96
C ASP A 111 -1.34 13.35 -4.40
N THR A 112 -2.39 13.19 -3.59
CA THR A 112 -3.53 12.33 -3.94
C THR A 112 -4.31 12.86 -5.13
N ALA A 113 -4.61 14.15 -5.17
CA ALA A 113 -5.33 14.77 -6.28
C ALA A 113 -4.55 14.66 -7.60
N VAL A 114 -3.25 14.96 -7.56
CA VAL A 114 -2.32 14.83 -8.69
C VAL A 114 -2.30 13.38 -9.19
N PHE A 115 -2.05 12.42 -8.30
CA PHE A 115 -2.06 11.00 -8.68
C PHE A 115 -3.39 10.57 -9.33
N LEU A 116 -4.53 10.99 -8.76
CA LEU A 116 -5.84 10.59 -9.27
C LEU A 116 -6.17 11.19 -10.64
N TYR A 117 -5.75 12.44 -10.91
CA TYR A 117 -5.88 13.01 -12.26
C TYR A 117 -4.98 12.33 -13.28
N GLU A 118 -3.75 11.97 -12.89
CA GLU A 118 -2.85 11.20 -13.76
C GLU A 118 -3.48 9.84 -14.13
N GLU A 119 -4.04 9.12 -13.15
CA GLU A 119 -4.75 7.86 -13.40
C GLU A 119 -6.02 8.06 -14.25
N ALA A 120 -6.76 9.14 -14.02
CA ALA A 120 -7.93 9.48 -14.83
C ALA A 120 -7.53 9.72 -16.30
N ALA A 121 -6.43 10.43 -16.54
CA ALA A 121 -5.91 10.72 -17.88
C ALA A 121 -5.34 9.47 -18.58
N ARG A 122 -4.79 8.52 -17.83
CA ARG A 122 -4.30 7.22 -18.34
C ARG A 122 -5.41 6.21 -18.58
N THR A 123 -6.60 6.44 -18.06
CA THR A 123 -7.74 5.54 -18.28
C THR A 123 -8.13 5.62 -19.76
N TRP A 124 -7.94 4.51 -20.48
CA TRP A 124 -8.13 4.45 -21.93
C TRP A 124 -9.55 4.87 -22.33
N PRO A 125 -9.69 5.67 -23.41
CA PRO A 125 -10.98 5.99 -24.00
C PRO A 125 -11.54 4.74 -24.68
N THR A 126 -12.27 3.96 -23.92
CA THR A 126 -13.17 2.96 -24.49
C THR A 126 -14.54 3.62 -24.53
N ASN A 127 -15.16 3.67 -25.71
CA ASN A 127 -16.57 4.06 -25.83
C ASN A 127 -17.38 3.13 -24.91
N GLY A 128 -18.05 3.70 -23.90
CA GLY A 128 -18.72 2.89 -22.87
C GLY A 128 -17.75 2.22 -21.88
N GLY A 129 -16.64 2.89 -21.52
CA GLY A 129 -15.70 2.41 -20.52
C GLY A 129 -16.41 1.92 -19.25
N PRO A 130 -15.82 0.93 -18.54
CA PRO A 130 -16.52 0.22 -17.49
C PRO A 130 -17.08 1.20 -16.45
N ALA A 131 -18.35 0.99 -16.11
CA ALA A 131 -19.00 1.71 -15.04
C ALA A 131 -18.16 1.62 -13.77
N ALA A 132 -18.19 2.70 -12.97
CA ALA A 132 -17.52 2.68 -11.69
C ALA A 132 -18.15 1.61 -10.78
N ASP A 133 -17.33 0.65 -10.31
CA ASP A 133 -17.77 -0.38 -9.36
C ASP A 133 -17.70 0.17 -7.93
N CYS A 134 -18.80 0.77 -7.47
CA CYS A 134 -18.89 1.34 -6.13
C CYS A 134 -18.73 0.29 -5.02
N GLY A 135 -18.96 -1.00 -5.30
CA GLY A 135 -18.78 -2.09 -4.33
C GLY A 135 -17.31 -2.37 -3.97
N ARG A 136 -16.38 -1.87 -4.79
CA ARG A 136 -14.94 -1.96 -4.53
C ARG A 136 -14.39 -0.79 -3.73
N GLU A 137 -15.16 0.28 -3.54
CA GLU A 137 -14.72 1.43 -2.77
C GLU A 137 -14.63 1.08 -1.28
N ARG A 138 -13.52 1.47 -0.64
CA ARG A 138 -13.24 1.14 0.77
C ARG A 138 -13.36 2.34 1.72
N ARG A 139 -13.41 3.55 1.17
CA ARG A 139 -13.61 4.79 1.95
C ARG A 139 -15.06 5.23 1.79
N ASP A 140 -15.75 5.46 2.90
CA ASP A 140 -17.17 5.85 2.89
C ASP A 140 -17.43 7.11 2.06
N ILE A 141 -16.50 8.07 2.11
CA ILE A 141 -16.58 9.29 1.29
C ILE A 141 -16.47 9.01 -0.21
N TYR A 142 -15.69 8.00 -0.60
CA TYR A 142 -15.58 7.58 -2.00
C TYR A 142 -16.78 6.75 -2.44
N VAL A 143 -17.36 5.94 -1.56
CA VAL A 143 -18.63 5.24 -1.81
C VAL A 143 -19.72 6.27 -2.10
N THR A 144 -19.84 7.29 -1.23
CA THR A 144 -20.82 8.38 -1.39
C THR A 144 -20.62 9.13 -2.71
N LEU A 145 -19.38 9.47 -3.05
CA LEU A 145 -19.05 10.09 -4.34
C LEU A 145 -19.43 9.19 -5.52
N CYS A 146 -19.11 7.90 -5.45
CA CYS A 146 -19.40 6.95 -6.52
C CYS A 146 -20.90 6.80 -6.78
N LEU A 147 -21.70 6.66 -5.71
CA LEU A 147 -23.17 6.59 -5.81
C LEU A 147 -23.76 7.89 -6.37
N GLY A 148 -23.18 9.05 -6.00
CA GLY A 148 -23.59 10.36 -6.50
C GLY A 148 -23.42 10.52 -8.02
N LEU A 149 -22.52 9.77 -8.64
CA LEU A 149 -22.28 9.81 -10.10
C LEU A 149 -23.31 9.03 -10.93
N ARG A 150 -24.28 8.33 -10.30
CA ARG A 150 -25.43 7.68 -10.97
C ARG A 150 -25.07 6.85 -12.22
N GLY A 151 -24.08 5.96 -12.10
CA GLY A 151 -23.61 5.13 -13.22
C GLY A 151 -22.47 5.75 -14.03
N GLY A 152 -21.81 6.77 -13.48
CA GLY A 152 -20.62 7.36 -14.07
C GLY A 152 -19.47 6.38 -14.32
N THR A 153 -18.57 6.76 -15.22
CA THR A 153 -17.41 5.95 -15.61
C THR A 153 -16.34 5.94 -14.52
N ARG A 154 -15.45 4.94 -14.55
CA ARG A 154 -14.25 4.92 -13.67
C ARG A 154 -13.43 6.22 -13.76
N ARG A 155 -13.30 6.79 -14.96
CA ARG A 155 -12.58 8.06 -15.18
C ARG A 155 -13.25 9.21 -14.44
N GLN A 156 -14.58 9.32 -14.53
CA GLN A 156 -15.36 10.34 -13.82
C GLN A 156 -15.23 10.18 -12.31
N LEU A 157 -15.23 8.95 -11.79
CA LEU A 157 -14.98 8.69 -10.38
C LEU A 157 -13.57 9.12 -9.94
N LEU A 158 -12.53 8.79 -10.72
CA LEU A 158 -11.16 9.22 -10.41
C LEU A 158 -11.04 10.74 -10.38
N ALA A 159 -11.61 11.44 -11.36
CA ALA A 159 -11.65 12.89 -11.39
C ALA A 159 -12.44 13.49 -10.22
N ALA A 160 -13.59 12.89 -9.84
CA ALA A 160 -14.38 13.33 -8.68
C ALA A 160 -13.60 13.18 -7.37
N LYS A 161 -12.88 12.07 -7.18
CA LYS A 161 -11.99 11.89 -6.03
C LYS A 161 -10.84 12.90 -6.04
N ALA A 162 -10.25 13.16 -7.21
CA ALA A 162 -9.19 14.15 -7.34
C ALA A 162 -9.68 15.56 -6.95
N ARG A 163 -10.88 15.93 -7.41
CA ARG A 163 -11.54 17.19 -7.07
C ARG A 163 -11.83 17.31 -5.57
N LEU A 164 -12.31 16.25 -4.93
CA LEU A 164 -12.50 16.23 -3.47
C LEU A 164 -11.21 16.55 -2.72
N HIS A 165 -10.10 15.89 -3.08
CA HIS A 165 -8.80 16.16 -2.47
C HIS A 165 -8.29 17.57 -2.78
N GLY A 166 -8.48 18.06 -4.01
CA GLY A 166 -8.19 19.45 -4.36
C GLY A 166 -8.97 20.45 -3.51
N HIS A 167 -10.24 20.18 -3.25
CA HIS A 167 -11.10 21.02 -2.42
C HIS A 167 -10.64 21.07 -0.95
N TRP A 168 -10.21 19.94 -0.38
CA TRP A 168 -9.61 19.92 0.96
C TRP A 168 -8.30 20.70 1.02
N ALA A 169 -7.42 20.54 0.04
CA ALA A 169 -6.19 21.32 -0.06
C ALA A 169 -6.48 22.83 -0.17
N GLU A 170 -7.49 23.22 -0.95
CA GLU A 170 -7.94 24.61 -1.06
C GLU A 170 -8.46 25.14 0.28
N ALA A 171 -9.26 24.36 1.02
CA ALA A 171 -9.76 24.74 2.33
C ALA A 171 -8.61 24.98 3.33
N VAL A 172 -7.56 24.15 3.30
CA VAL A 172 -6.35 24.35 4.13
C VAL A 172 -5.64 25.65 3.77
N VAL A 173 -5.45 25.93 2.47
CA VAL A 173 -4.85 27.20 1.99
C VAL A 173 -5.70 28.39 2.44
N ARG A 174 -7.02 28.34 2.24
CA ARG A 174 -7.94 29.41 2.60
C ARG A 174 -7.92 29.69 4.09
N SER A 175 -7.96 28.64 4.92
CA SER A 175 -7.85 28.78 6.37
C SER A 175 -6.51 29.40 6.79
N PHE A 176 -5.40 29.03 6.16
CA PHE A 176 -4.09 29.63 6.44
C PHE A 176 -4.05 31.13 6.09
N ARG A 177 -4.71 31.53 5.01
CA ARG A 177 -4.86 32.93 4.59
C ARG A 177 -5.83 33.75 5.45
N GLY A 178 -6.38 33.17 6.52
CA GLY A 178 -7.38 33.81 7.39
C GLY A 178 -8.82 33.71 6.88
N GLY A 179 -9.07 33.00 5.78
CA GLY A 179 -10.42 32.74 5.26
C GLY A 179 -11.09 31.57 5.97
N GLY A 180 -11.86 31.86 7.02
CA GLY A 180 -12.46 30.86 7.93
C GLY A 180 -13.97 30.67 7.82
N GLY A 181 -14.57 30.91 6.65
CA GLY A 181 -16.03 30.77 6.46
C GLY A 181 -16.57 29.36 6.78
N VAL A 182 -17.89 29.26 6.95
CA VAL A 182 -18.59 28.00 7.32
C VAL A 182 -18.24 26.85 6.36
N GLU A 183 -18.13 27.13 5.07
CA GLU A 183 -17.76 26.14 4.06
C GLU A 183 -16.33 25.62 4.24
N THR A 184 -15.37 26.50 4.54
CA THR A 184 -13.98 26.12 4.82
C THR A 184 -13.93 25.19 6.03
N GLN A 185 -14.62 25.54 7.11
CA GLN A 185 -14.65 24.71 8.32
C GLN A 185 -15.31 23.36 8.08
N ARG A 186 -16.41 23.33 7.32
CA ARG A 186 -17.06 22.07 6.93
C ARG A 186 -16.12 21.17 6.14
N ALA A 187 -15.40 21.72 5.17
CA ALA A 187 -14.44 20.97 4.36
C ALA A 187 -13.29 20.41 5.22
N LEU A 188 -12.74 21.21 6.14
CA LEU A 188 -11.69 20.78 7.07
C LEU A 188 -12.18 19.70 8.05
N SER A 189 -13.38 19.82 8.58
CA SER A 189 -13.96 18.79 9.46
C SER A 189 -14.21 17.48 8.70
N ALA A 190 -14.73 17.54 7.47
CA ALA A 190 -14.89 16.36 6.61
C ALA A 190 -13.55 15.69 6.29
N MET A 191 -12.51 16.49 6.01
CA MET A 191 -11.15 16.01 5.80
C MET A 191 -10.62 15.28 7.03
N ARG A 192 -10.75 15.85 8.24
CA ARG A 192 -10.30 15.22 9.50
C ARG A 192 -11.03 13.89 9.76
N ALA A 193 -12.34 13.85 9.56
CA ALA A 193 -13.12 12.62 9.69
C ALA A 193 -12.61 11.53 8.72
N ALA A 194 -12.34 11.89 7.47
CA ALA A 194 -11.78 10.97 6.49
C ALA A 194 -10.35 10.50 6.84
N ARG A 195 -9.54 11.34 7.51
CA ARG A 195 -8.20 10.97 7.98
C ARG A 195 -8.22 9.92 9.09
N ALA A 196 -9.22 9.97 9.97
CA ALA A 196 -9.41 8.92 10.98
C ALA A 196 -9.69 7.56 10.30
N ASP A 197 -10.50 7.55 9.24
CA ASP A 197 -10.75 6.33 8.46
C ASP A 197 -9.52 5.85 7.68
N ASP A 198 -8.67 6.77 7.21
CA ASP A 198 -7.41 6.44 6.54
C ASP A 198 -6.46 5.66 7.47
N LEU A 199 -6.44 5.98 8.78
CA LEU A 199 -5.67 5.24 9.77
C LEU A 199 -6.21 3.82 9.99
N LEU A 200 -7.54 3.64 10.03
CA LEU A 200 -8.16 2.33 10.13
C LEU A 200 -7.86 1.48 8.88
N LEU A 201 -7.91 2.08 7.70
CA LEU A 201 -7.54 1.41 6.45
C LEU A 201 -6.05 1.01 6.45
N ALA A 202 -5.16 1.90 6.89
CA ALA A 202 -3.73 1.61 7.00
C ALA A 202 -3.45 0.46 7.98
N ALA A 203 -4.17 0.41 9.12
CA ALA A 203 -4.07 -0.68 10.08
C ALA A 203 -4.50 -2.03 9.47
N ARG A 204 -5.58 -2.06 8.68
CA ARG A 204 -5.99 -3.27 7.95
C ARG A 204 -4.94 -3.73 6.93
N VAL A 205 -4.30 -2.80 6.22
CA VAL A 205 -3.18 -3.14 5.33
C VAL A 205 -2.05 -3.78 6.12
N VAL A 206 -1.66 -3.21 7.27
CA VAL A 206 -0.61 -3.77 8.14
C VAL A 206 -0.94 -5.20 8.55
N GLU A 207 -2.16 -5.49 9.01
CA GLU A 207 -2.56 -6.84 9.42
C GLU A 207 -2.52 -7.84 8.25
N THR A 208 -2.92 -7.41 7.06
CA THR A 208 -2.82 -8.24 5.84
C THR A 208 -1.35 -8.52 5.49
N LEU A 209 -0.48 -7.51 5.60
CA LEU A 209 0.97 -7.67 5.36
C LEU A 209 1.65 -8.53 6.44
N LYS A 210 1.19 -8.49 7.70
CA LYS A 210 1.68 -9.38 8.77
C LYS A 210 1.33 -10.83 8.47
N THR A 211 0.13 -11.08 7.95
CA THR A 211 -0.26 -12.41 7.45
C THR A 211 0.70 -12.89 6.35
N LEU A 212 1.10 -12.01 5.41
CA LEU A 212 2.14 -12.36 4.42
C LEU A 212 3.48 -12.71 5.07
N GLY A 213 3.91 -11.94 6.08
CA GLY A 213 5.11 -12.24 6.86
C GLY A 213 5.08 -13.63 7.51
N GLU A 214 3.95 -14.02 8.11
CA GLU A 214 3.77 -15.35 8.69
C GLU A 214 3.82 -16.46 7.62
N LEU A 215 3.24 -16.22 6.44
CA LEU A 215 3.32 -17.16 5.32
C LEU A 215 4.76 -17.31 4.79
N VAL A 216 5.52 -16.22 4.72
CA VAL A 216 6.96 -16.25 4.39
C VAL A 216 7.72 -17.10 5.41
N ASP A 217 7.52 -16.85 6.71
CA ASP A 217 8.26 -17.56 7.75
C ASP A 217 7.98 -19.08 7.68
N ASN A 218 6.74 -19.46 7.37
CA ASN A 218 6.37 -20.86 7.12
C ASN A 218 7.06 -21.42 5.85
N LEU A 219 7.13 -20.66 4.75
CA LEU A 219 7.83 -21.07 3.53
C LEU A 219 9.32 -21.33 3.78
N VAL A 220 10.01 -20.35 4.39
CA VAL A 220 11.44 -20.42 4.65
C VAL A 220 11.78 -21.54 5.63
N THR A 221 10.98 -21.73 6.68
CA THR A 221 11.20 -22.81 7.66
C THR A 221 10.96 -24.20 7.07
N THR A 222 9.97 -24.36 6.18
CA THR A 222 9.71 -25.64 5.52
C THR A 222 10.85 -26.00 4.56
N ASP A 223 11.31 -25.04 3.74
CA ASP A 223 12.45 -25.25 2.83
C ASP A 223 13.76 -25.58 3.58
N ALA A 224 13.98 -24.98 4.76
CA ALA A 224 15.15 -25.25 5.59
C ALA A 224 15.09 -26.60 6.32
N ALA A 225 13.89 -26.99 6.81
CA ALA A 225 13.71 -28.23 7.57
C ALA A 225 13.79 -29.49 6.68
N ASP A 226 13.33 -29.38 5.43
CA ASP A 226 13.28 -30.53 4.52
C ASP A 226 14.61 -30.82 3.82
N GLY A 227 15.67 -30.03 4.04
CA GLY A 227 17.01 -30.30 3.50
C GLY A 227 17.04 -30.46 1.98
N GLY A 228 16.10 -29.83 1.27
CA GLY A 228 15.91 -29.98 -0.18
C GLY A 228 14.91 -31.06 -0.62
N ARG A 229 14.22 -31.77 0.29
CA ARG A 229 13.02 -32.53 -0.08
C ARG A 229 11.93 -31.53 -0.45
N SER A 230 11.41 -31.63 -1.67
CA SER A 230 10.42 -30.67 -2.18
C SER A 230 9.16 -30.70 -1.31
N VAL A 231 8.72 -29.54 -0.84
CA VAL A 231 7.34 -29.34 -0.36
C VAL A 231 6.38 -30.01 -1.35
N SER A 232 5.45 -30.82 -0.86
CA SER A 232 4.49 -31.47 -1.76
C SER A 232 3.80 -30.43 -2.64
N ARG A 233 3.59 -30.74 -3.92
CA ARG A 233 2.98 -29.80 -4.88
C ARG A 233 1.67 -29.19 -4.33
N ALA A 234 0.84 -30.00 -3.70
CA ALA A 234 -0.42 -29.56 -3.10
C ALA A 234 -0.21 -28.58 -1.92
N ALA A 235 0.82 -28.78 -1.09
CA ALA A 235 1.13 -27.86 0.00
C ALA A 235 1.72 -26.54 -0.53
N PHE A 236 2.58 -26.59 -1.55
CA PHE A 236 3.10 -25.40 -2.22
C PHE A 236 1.98 -24.60 -2.89
N ASP A 237 1.13 -25.26 -3.69
CA ASP A 237 0.02 -24.60 -4.42
C ASP A 237 -0.97 -23.95 -3.44
N LYS A 238 -1.27 -24.62 -2.31
CA LYS A 238 -2.12 -24.06 -1.26
C LYS A 238 -1.50 -22.83 -0.59
N LEU A 239 -0.21 -22.89 -0.26
CA LEU A 239 0.51 -21.80 0.39
C LEU A 239 0.67 -20.60 -0.55
N HIS A 240 0.96 -20.88 -1.83
CA HIS A 240 1.02 -19.92 -2.91
C HIS A 240 -0.33 -19.20 -3.10
N GLY A 241 -1.44 -19.96 -3.17
CA GLY A 241 -2.78 -19.40 -3.31
C GLY A 241 -3.12 -18.43 -2.18
N ARG A 242 -2.85 -18.81 -0.93
CA ARG A 242 -3.06 -17.93 0.25
C ARG A 242 -2.20 -16.67 0.19
N PHE A 243 -0.96 -16.79 -0.27
CA PHE A 243 -0.07 -15.64 -0.43
C PHE A 243 -0.59 -14.68 -1.49
N ALA A 244 -0.99 -15.21 -2.66
CA ALA A 244 -1.53 -14.41 -3.75
C ALA A 244 -2.82 -13.68 -3.35
N GLU A 245 -3.71 -14.35 -2.60
CA GLU A 245 -4.93 -13.77 -2.05
C GLU A 245 -4.63 -12.60 -1.09
N ALA A 246 -3.77 -12.82 -0.10
CA ALA A 246 -3.39 -11.76 0.85
C ALA A 246 -2.66 -10.59 0.16
N LEU A 247 -1.85 -10.87 -0.87
CA LEU A 247 -1.21 -9.82 -1.68
C LEU A 247 -2.24 -9.03 -2.50
N ALA A 248 -3.25 -9.69 -3.06
CA ALA A 248 -4.34 -9.03 -3.78
C ALA A 248 -5.21 -8.17 -2.85
N GLU A 249 -5.56 -8.69 -1.67
CA GLU A 249 -6.34 -7.97 -0.67
C GLU A 249 -5.61 -6.71 -0.18
N SER A 250 -4.34 -6.85 0.23
CA SER A 250 -3.52 -5.70 0.66
C SER A 250 -3.33 -4.68 -0.46
N GLY A 251 -3.20 -5.13 -1.71
CA GLY A 251 -3.16 -4.25 -2.88
C GLY A 251 -4.47 -3.46 -3.08
N ALA A 252 -5.61 -4.11 -2.92
CA ALA A 252 -6.92 -3.46 -3.01
C ALA A 252 -7.14 -2.42 -1.89
N LEU A 253 -6.72 -2.74 -0.66
CA LEU A 253 -6.76 -1.80 0.47
C LEU A 253 -5.83 -0.60 0.23
N LEU A 254 -4.59 -0.84 -0.23
CA LEU A 254 -3.63 0.20 -0.58
C LEU A 254 -4.12 1.13 -1.69
N ALA A 255 -4.83 0.60 -2.68
CA ALA A 255 -5.39 1.39 -3.78
C ALA A 255 -6.45 2.40 -3.30
N ALA A 256 -7.10 2.14 -2.17
CA ALA A 256 -8.08 3.04 -1.58
C ALA A 256 -7.43 4.14 -0.70
N MET A 257 -6.19 3.97 -0.25
CA MET A 257 -5.51 4.94 0.62
C MET A 257 -5.11 6.22 -0.13
N PRO A 258 -5.14 7.39 0.55
CA PRO A 258 -4.52 8.61 -0.01
C PRO A 258 -2.99 8.44 -0.13
N ARG A 259 -2.37 9.27 -0.96
CA ARG A 259 -0.91 9.33 -1.17
C ARG A 259 -0.21 10.05 -0.02
N CYS A 260 -0.27 9.42 1.16
CA CYS A 260 0.35 9.90 2.40
C CYS A 260 1.64 9.10 2.73
N PRO A 261 2.45 9.53 3.72
CA PRO A 261 3.62 8.78 4.17
C PRO A 261 3.35 7.31 4.55
N ALA A 262 2.19 7.03 5.15
CA ALA A 262 1.79 5.68 5.50
C ALA A 262 1.58 4.82 4.24
N PHE A 263 0.91 5.35 3.21
CA PHE A 263 0.75 4.68 1.93
C PHE A 263 2.10 4.28 1.33
N TYR A 264 3.06 5.22 1.22
CA TYR A 264 4.36 4.92 0.60
C TYR A 264 5.15 3.86 1.37
N SER A 265 5.08 3.89 2.71
CA SER A 265 5.73 2.90 3.57
C SER A 265 5.13 1.50 3.39
N LEU A 266 3.81 1.41 3.36
CA LEU A 266 3.08 0.15 3.19
C LEU A 266 3.18 -0.40 1.76
N ALA A 267 3.11 0.47 0.76
CA ALA A 267 3.26 0.10 -0.65
C ALA A 267 4.65 -0.47 -0.95
N ARG A 268 5.70 0.04 -0.28
CA ARG A 268 7.05 -0.54 -0.35
C ARG A 268 7.10 -1.95 0.22
N ALA A 269 6.49 -2.17 1.39
CA ALA A 269 6.42 -3.50 2.00
C ALA A 269 5.64 -4.49 1.12
N TRP A 270 4.47 -4.07 0.63
CA TRP A 270 3.65 -4.85 -0.30
C TRP A 270 4.42 -5.25 -1.56
N ARG A 271 5.12 -4.31 -2.20
CA ARG A 271 5.96 -4.59 -3.37
C ARG A 271 7.07 -5.60 -3.05
N GLY A 272 7.73 -5.46 -1.90
CA GLY A 272 8.78 -6.40 -1.48
C GLY A 272 8.26 -7.84 -1.33
N TYR A 273 7.05 -8.02 -0.78
CA TYR A 273 6.41 -9.33 -0.74
C TYR A 273 6.09 -9.87 -2.14
N GLY A 274 5.51 -9.03 -3.01
CA GLY A 274 5.18 -9.41 -4.39
C GLY A 274 6.39 -9.78 -5.24
N GLU A 275 7.46 -8.98 -5.17
CA GLU A 275 8.73 -9.26 -5.85
C GLU A 275 9.36 -10.57 -5.34
N GLY A 276 9.37 -10.78 -4.03
CA GLY A 276 9.88 -12.02 -3.46
C GLY A 276 9.05 -13.24 -3.89
N LEU A 277 7.71 -13.13 -3.94
CA LEU A 277 6.85 -14.21 -4.45
C LEU A 277 7.15 -14.54 -5.91
N PHE A 278 7.26 -13.52 -6.76
CA PHE A 278 7.58 -13.69 -8.18
C PHE A 278 8.89 -14.46 -8.37
N TRP A 279 9.96 -14.03 -7.69
CA TRP A 279 11.26 -14.69 -7.80
C TRP A 279 11.30 -16.07 -7.15
N TYR A 280 10.57 -16.27 -6.04
CA TYR A 280 10.43 -17.58 -5.40
C TYR A 280 9.80 -18.60 -6.33
N GLN A 281 8.72 -18.23 -7.04
CA GLN A 281 8.10 -19.09 -8.04
C GLN A 281 9.10 -19.51 -9.12
N LYS A 282 9.86 -18.56 -9.67
CA LYS A 282 10.86 -18.82 -10.72
C LYS A 282 11.92 -19.81 -10.24
N VAL A 283 12.46 -19.62 -9.03
CA VAL A 283 13.40 -20.54 -8.39
C VAL A 283 12.80 -21.94 -8.20
N HIS A 284 11.58 -22.01 -7.66
CA HIS A 284 10.92 -23.28 -7.39
C HIS A 284 10.68 -24.09 -8.68
N TYR A 285 10.24 -23.42 -9.76
CA TYR A 285 10.10 -24.07 -11.06
C TYR A 285 11.45 -24.56 -11.62
N SER A 286 12.50 -23.72 -11.60
CA SER A 286 13.84 -24.12 -12.06
C SER A 286 14.39 -25.33 -11.30
N LYS A 287 14.23 -25.37 -9.97
CA LYS A 287 14.69 -26.50 -9.14
C LYS A 287 13.94 -27.81 -9.43
N ARG A 288 12.67 -27.74 -9.88
CA ARG A 288 11.86 -28.92 -10.21
C ARG A 288 12.11 -29.48 -11.61
N LEU A 289 12.49 -28.64 -12.57
CA LEU A 289 12.84 -29.07 -13.93
C LEU A 289 14.06 -30.01 -13.97
N VAL A 290 14.90 -29.98 -12.93
CA VAL A 290 16.04 -30.89 -12.78
C VAL A 290 15.62 -32.33 -12.44
N VAL A 291 14.37 -32.57 -12.03
CA VAL A 291 13.90 -33.89 -11.53
C VAL A 291 12.96 -34.63 -12.50
N ALA A 292 12.44 -33.96 -13.53
CA ALA A 292 11.57 -34.59 -14.54
C ALA A 292 12.40 -35.13 -15.72
N ALA A 293 12.80 -36.39 -15.65
CA ALA A 293 13.38 -37.12 -16.77
C ALA A 293 12.33 -37.25 -17.91
N GLY A 294 12.39 -36.36 -18.91
CA GLY A 294 11.65 -36.51 -20.18
C GLY A 294 10.91 -35.27 -20.71
N GLY A 295 10.86 -34.15 -19.97
CA GLY A 295 10.22 -32.91 -20.44
C GLY A 295 11.20 -31.74 -20.50
N PHE A 296 11.53 -31.27 -21.70
CA PHE A 296 12.34 -30.06 -21.91
C PHE A 296 11.52 -28.79 -21.72
N ASP A 297 10.95 -28.59 -20.54
CA ASP A 297 10.45 -27.25 -20.19
C ASP A 297 11.65 -26.33 -19.96
N ARG A 298 11.63 -25.15 -20.59
CA ARG A 298 12.73 -24.18 -20.49
C ARG A 298 12.88 -23.72 -19.05
N ASP A 299 14.11 -23.79 -18.54
CA ASP A 299 14.47 -23.27 -17.23
C ASP A 299 14.41 -21.74 -17.25
N PRO A 300 13.45 -21.10 -16.55
CA PRO A 300 13.23 -19.67 -16.64
C PRO A 300 14.37 -18.83 -16.05
N LEU A 301 15.27 -19.42 -15.25
CA LEU A 301 16.45 -18.73 -14.70
C LEU A 301 17.67 -18.86 -15.61
N LYS A 302 17.83 -19.97 -16.34
CA LYS A 302 18.94 -20.15 -17.30
C LYS A 302 18.86 -19.15 -18.45
N ASP A 303 17.67 -18.86 -18.96
CA ASP A 303 17.47 -17.85 -20.01
C ASP A 303 17.91 -16.46 -19.57
N LEU A 304 17.85 -16.19 -18.27
CA LEU A 304 18.27 -14.93 -17.64
C LEU A 304 19.72 -14.97 -17.12
N ARG A 305 20.44 -16.09 -17.30
CA ARG A 305 21.78 -16.34 -16.73
C ARG A 305 21.85 -16.14 -15.21
N LEU A 306 20.78 -16.51 -14.50
CA LEU A 306 20.66 -16.37 -13.05
C LEU A 306 20.87 -17.72 -12.35
N ASP A 307 21.61 -17.70 -11.24
CA ASP A 307 21.76 -18.86 -10.38
C ASP A 307 20.61 -18.99 -9.38
N ALA A 308 20.02 -20.19 -9.28
CA ALA A 308 18.85 -20.42 -8.44
C ALA A 308 19.13 -20.22 -6.94
N ASN A 309 20.36 -20.45 -6.48
CA ASN A 309 20.72 -20.25 -5.07
C ASN A 309 20.90 -18.76 -4.75
N GLN A 310 21.54 -18.00 -5.64
CA GLN A 310 21.65 -16.54 -5.53
C GLN A 310 20.27 -15.86 -5.55
N VAL A 311 19.37 -16.29 -6.45
CA VAL A 311 17.99 -15.77 -6.49
C VAL A 311 17.23 -16.17 -5.23
N SER A 312 17.39 -17.39 -4.71
CA SER A 312 16.79 -17.82 -3.43
C SER A 312 17.23 -16.91 -2.28
N HIS A 313 18.52 -16.60 -2.17
CA HIS A 313 19.05 -15.71 -1.13
C HIS A 313 18.47 -14.29 -1.25
N THR A 314 18.39 -13.76 -2.48
CA THR A 314 17.81 -12.44 -2.75
C THR A 314 16.32 -12.39 -2.39
N VAL A 315 15.56 -13.45 -2.69
CA VAL A 315 14.15 -13.59 -2.28
C VAL A 315 14.00 -13.46 -0.76
N VAL A 316 14.79 -14.21 0.00
CA VAL A 316 14.75 -14.17 1.48
C VAL A 316 15.10 -12.77 2.00
N ALA A 317 16.14 -12.14 1.45
CA ALA A 317 16.53 -10.79 1.82
C ALA A 317 15.40 -9.77 1.55
N ASN A 318 14.73 -9.85 0.39
CA ASN A 318 13.61 -8.98 0.04
C ASN A 318 12.42 -9.17 0.98
N TRP A 319 12.07 -10.41 1.33
CA TRP A 319 11.02 -10.66 2.29
C TRP A 319 11.35 -10.19 3.70
N GLN A 320 12.60 -10.36 4.15
CA GLN A 320 13.05 -9.81 5.44
C GLN A 320 12.95 -8.28 5.46
N ALA A 321 13.34 -7.62 4.37
CA ALA A 321 13.19 -6.18 4.22
C ALA A 321 11.71 -5.76 4.23
N ALA A 322 10.83 -6.48 3.54
CA ALA A 322 9.38 -6.24 3.54
C ALA A 322 8.77 -6.40 4.94
N THR A 323 9.17 -7.42 5.69
CA THR A 323 8.75 -7.61 7.09
C THR A 323 9.24 -6.47 7.99
N LYS A 324 10.49 -6.02 7.81
CA LYS A 324 11.03 -4.86 8.54
C LYS A 324 10.26 -3.58 8.22
N SER A 325 9.93 -3.36 6.94
CA SER A 325 9.11 -2.22 6.49
C SER A 325 7.69 -2.27 7.05
N THR A 326 7.06 -3.44 7.09
CA THR A 326 5.73 -3.63 7.70
C THR A 326 5.74 -3.25 9.18
N ARG A 327 6.71 -3.73 9.95
CA ARG A 327 6.89 -3.38 11.37
C ARG A 327 7.19 -1.90 11.59
N ALA A 328 7.93 -1.28 10.66
CA ALA A 328 8.19 0.16 10.72
C ALA A 328 6.92 0.97 10.48
N ALA A 329 6.13 0.59 9.46
CA ALA A 329 4.84 1.23 9.17
C ALA A 329 3.86 1.10 10.34
N GLU A 330 3.77 -0.08 10.96
CA GLU A 330 2.96 -0.32 12.16
C GLU A 330 3.32 0.66 13.30
N ARG A 331 4.62 0.82 13.60
CA ARG A 331 5.08 1.78 14.61
C ARG A 331 4.74 3.21 14.24
N SER A 332 4.90 3.60 12.97
CA SER A 332 4.56 4.95 12.51
C SER A 332 3.06 5.23 12.62
N LEU A 333 2.20 4.25 12.37
CA LEU A 333 0.75 4.40 12.56
C LEU A 333 0.38 4.58 14.04
N LEU A 334 1.00 3.82 14.94
CA LEU A 334 0.79 3.98 16.38
C LEU A 334 1.22 5.35 16.90
N LEU A 335 2.23 5.96 16.28
CA LEU A 335 2.65 7.33 16.60
C LEU A 335 1.70 8.37 16.00
N ALA A 336 1.11 8.11 14.83
CA ALA A 336 0.16 9.01 14.19
C ALA A 336 -1.24 8.99 14.85
N ALA A 337 -1.58 7.91 15.55
CA ALA A 337 -2.84 7.75 16.27
C ALA A 337 -2.81 8.28 17.72
N ARG A 338 -1.65 8.77 18.20
CA ARG A 338 -1.46 9.39 19.51
C ARG A 338 -1.37 10.90 19.35
#